data_AF-A0A2D6EQ69-F1
#
_entry.id   AF-A0A2D6EQ69-F1
#
_cell.length_a   1.000
_cell.length_b   1.000
_cell.length_c   1.000
_cell.angle_alpha   90.00
_cell.angle_beta   90.00
_cell.angle_gamma   90.00
#
_symmetry.space_group_name_H-M   'P 1'
#
loop_
_entity.id
_entity.type
_entity.pdbx_description
1 polymer ?
#
loop_
_entity_poly.entity_id
_entity_poly.type
_entity_poly.pdbx_seq_one_letter_code
_entity_poly.pdbx_strand_id
1 'polypeptide(L)'
;MRKKLILFLAMGFLAIGGSASNASWLIDMRQLLASAHPETGCQECHEDIENADLHPNPADVIKKMMDFFDIDECLLCHDEVMEKLDEGLHGAENVKEPETYEDCLRCHHPHYMVGYGGNGETKVGQSDSDTLGTDFSPSPEDEKCLTCHGFFTPEDFSDKEKIFRLCFHCHGSQETEPQVLTGNSVPFVVEKEFRSAPHADVSCLSCHIQAAKFSHQDLKLQDCRECHPPHDEKVTNDAHADVTCQACHLEEILPIKDPKSKDVRWERTSKPGMNSRIHLLASTTGEALCQRCHFSGNSVGAVSMILPAKSVLCMPCHAATFSVGDTTTVFSLIVFLSGLVLTASIWLSGSRNLEKTVNPFSMVKSVKAIFSQKVILILKSLFYDMFLQRGLYKRSARRWTIHSLIFFPFVFRLGWGFVALLASIWLPDVSLFWPMLDKNHFATGLLFDVTGIMIVLGVVLALIRGSSTATENIHGLPRQDRLALILIGGIVLVGFVLEGIRIAMTGYPENSGYAVVGYGIGKLFSGMTGLTEVFGYVWYAHAVLSGAFIAYLPFSHLKHIIMAPVIMVMHAAADRN
;
A
#
# COMPACT_ATOMS: atom_id res chain seq x y z
N MET A 1 -19.78 9.85 13.04
CA MET A 1 -21.10 9.39 12.55
C MET A 1 -21.53 9.93 11.17
N ARG A 2 -20.90 10.97 10.57
CA ARG A 2 -21.23 11.43 9.19
C ARG A 2 -20.35 10.84 8.06
N LYS A 3 -19.34 10.02 8.38
CA LYS A 3 -18.44 9.41 7.38
C LYS A 3 -18.93 8.04 6.84
N LYS A 4 -19.92 7.41 7.47
CA LYS A 4 -20.45 6.09 7.05
C LYS A 4 -21.48 6.15 5.91
N LEU A 5 -21.99 7.34 5.56
CA LEU A 5 -23.13 7.47 4.64
C LEU A 5 -22.74 7.53 3.14
N ILE A 6 -21.47 7.81 2.82
CA ILE A 6 -21.02 7.93 1.42
C ILE A 6 -20.46 6.60 0.88
N LEU A 7 -20.17 5.62 1.74
CA LEU A 7 -19.71 4.29 1.31
C LEU A 7 -20.86 3.31 0.98
N PHE A 8 -22.10 3.62 1.40
CA PHE A 8 -23.24 2.70 1.31
C PHE A 8 -23.92 2.66 -0.07
N LEU A 9 -23.57 3.57 -1.00
CA LEU A 9 -24.23 3.70 -2.31
C LEU A 9 -23.46 3.05 -3.48
N ALA A 10 -22.29 2.46 -3.22
CA ALA A 10 -21.47 1.78 -4.24
C ALA A 10 -21.41 0.24 -4.05
N MET A 11 -22.16 -0.31 -3.08
CA MET A 11 -22.08 -1.71 -2.67
C MET A 11 -23.36 -2.48 -2.98
N GLY A 12 -24.00 -2.14 -4.09
CA GLY A 12 -25.22 -2.79 -4.57
C GLY A 12 -25.06 -3.17 -6.02
N PHE A 13 -24.28 -4.22 -6.30
CA PHE A 13 -24.34 -5.13 -7.46
C PHE A 13 -22.99 -5.86 -7.55
N LEU A 14 -22.81 -6.96 -6.79
CA LEU A 14 -21.88 -8.08 -7.02
C LEU A 14 -21.71 -8.90 -5.72
N ALA A 15 -22.74 -9.67 -5.37
CA ALA A 15 -22.62 -10.73 -4.38
C ALA A 15 -23.65 -11.83 -4.66
N ILE A 16 -23.62 -12.37 -5.89
CA ILE A 16 -24.12 -13.72 -6.17
C ILE A 16 -22.96 -14.44 -6.85
N GLY A 17 -21.90 -14.63 -6.08
CA GLY A 17 -20.91 -15.67 -6.34
C GLY A 17 -21.17 -16.73 -5.28
N GLY A 18 -21.68 -17.89 -5.70
CA GLY A 18 -21.71 -19.07 -4.85
C GLY A 18 -20.30 -19.28 -4.31
N SER A 19 -20.13 -19.06 -3.01
CA SER A 19 -18.90 -19.46 -2.35
C SER A 19 -18.93 -20.96 -2.35
N ALA A 20 -18.01 -21.61 -3.06
CA ALA A 20 -17.65 -22.98 -2.70
C ALA A 20 -17.37 -22.93 -1.20
N SER A 21 -18.24 -23.56 -0.41
CA SER A 21 -18.12 -23.73 1.02
C SER A 21 -16.79 -24.44 1.24
N ASN A 22 -15.75 -23.67 1.57
CA ASN A 22 -14.45 -24.25 1.81
C ASN A 22 -14.55 -25.01 3.13
N ALA A 23 -14.53 -26.33 3.06
CA ALA A 23 -14.47 -27.23 4.19
C ALA A 23 -13.43 -26.76 5.22
N SER A 24 -13.91 -26.52 6.44
CA SER A 24 -13.14 -26.05 7.59
C SER A 24 -13.21 -27.12 8.67
N TRP A 25 -12.14 -27.26 9.46
CA TRP A 25 -12.16 -28.11 10.65
C TRP A 25 -13.00 -27.49 11.78
N LEU A 26 -13.30 -26.20 11.69
CA LEU A 26 -14.17 -25.50 12.63
C LEU A 26 -15.63 -25.61 12.18
N ILE A 27 -16.51 -25.94 13.12
CA ILE A 27 -17.94 -26.21 12.91
C ILE A 27 -18.79 -25.13 13.58
N ASP A 28 -19.64 -24.42 12.81
CA ASP A 28 -20.68 -23.53 13.36
C ASP A 28 -21.79 -24.37 13.98
N MET A 29 -21.84 -24.41 15.31
CA MET A 29 -22.82 -25.20 16.03
C MET A 29 -24.25 -24.73 15.79
N ARG A 30 -24.47 -23.45 15.50
CA ARG A 30 -25.83 -22.97 15.21
C ARG A 30 -26.35 -23.52 13.88
N GLN A 31 -25.46 -23.66 12.90
CA GLN A 31 -25.83 -24.25 11.62
C GLN A 31 -25.99 -25.76 11.73
N LEU A 32 -25.15 -26.43 12.54
CA LEU A 32 -25.29 -27.86 12.81
C LEU A 32 -26.61 -28.18 13.51
N LEU A 33 -26.98 -27.41 14.54
CA LEU A 33 -28.23 -27.57 15.26
C LEU A 33 -29.48 -27.25 14.41
N ALA A 34 -29.31 -26.53 13.30
CA ALA A 34 -30.37 -26.25 12.33
C ALA A 34 -30.34 -27.20 11.11
N SER A 35 -29.40 -28.14 11.08
CA SER A 35 -29.23 -29.08 9.97
C SER A 35 -30.20 -30.27 10.06
N ALA A 36 -30.06 -31.23 9.15
CA ALA A 36 -30.74 -32.52 9.19
C ALA A 36 -30.16 -33.49 10.24
N HIS A 37 -28.96 -33.21 10.78
CA HIS A 37 -28.22 -34.08 11.69
C HIS A 37 -27.93 -33.43 13.07
N PRO A 38 -28.87 -32.69 13.70
CA PRO A 38 -28.59 -31.97 14.94
C PRO A 38 -28.45 -32.88 16.17
N GLU A 39 -28.98 -34.11 16.08
CA GLU A 39 -28.95 -35.13 17.13
C GLU A 39 -27.95 -36.27 16.86
N THR A 40 -27.29 -36.26 15.68
CA THR A 40 -26.28 -37.25 15.31
C THR A 40 -24.98 -36.95 16.05
N GLY A 41 -24.51 -37.91 16.85
CA GLY A 41 -23.25 -37.77 17.58
C GLY A 41 -22.05 -37.68 16.63
N CYS A 42 -21.00 -36.94 17.01
CA CYS A 42 -19.83 -36.74 16.14
C CYS A 42 -19.17 -38.08 15.75
N GLN A 43 -19.11 -39.03 16.70
CA GLN A 43 -18.49 -40.34 16.52
C GLN A 43 -19.36 -41.30 15.69
N GLU A 44 -20.66 -41.03 15.50
CA GLU A 44 -21.51 -41.85 14.62
C GLU A 44 -21.11 -41.69 13.14
N CYS A 45 -20.52 -40.54 12.76
CA CYS A 45 -19.96 -40.31 11.44
C CYS A 45 -18.42 -40.31 11.42
N HIS A 46 -17.75 -40.30 12.58
CA HIS A 46 -16.30 -40.22 12.70
C HIS A 46 -15.73 -41.30 13.63
N GLU A 47 -16.25 -42.53 13.51
CA GLU A 47 -15.92 -43.67 14.38
C GLU A 47 -14.41 -43.98 14.44
N ASP A 48 -13.71 -43.76 13.32
CA ASP A 48 -12.26 -43.99 13.20
C ASP A 48 -11.41 -43.11 14.13
N ILE A 49 -11.96 -42.01 14.65
CA ILE A 49 -11.21 -41.08 15.49
C ILE A 49 -11.00 -41.62 16.91
N GLU A 50 -11.97 -42.34 17.48
CA GLU A 50 -11.83 -42.87 18.85
C GLU A 50 -10.69 -43.89 18.97
N ASN A 51 -10.46 -44.66 17.91
CA ASN A 51 -9.42 -45.70 17.84
C ASN A 51 -8.12 -45.21 17.21
N ALA A 52 -8.03 -43.95 16.79
CA ALA A 52 -6.83 -43.41 16.18
C ALA A 52 -5.71 -43.21 17.21
N ASP A 53 -4.50 -43.65 16.85
CA ASP A 53 -3.29 -43.43 17.67
C ASP A 53 -2.97 -41.93 17.84
N LEU A 54 -3.39 -41.10 16.87
CA LEU A 54 -3.06 -39.67 16.81
C LEU A 54 -4.21 -38.84 16.24
N HIS A 55 -4.64 -37.82 16.98
CA HIS A 55 -5.58 -36.82 16.49
C HIS A 55 -5.28 -35.42 17.04
N PRO A 56 -5.14 -34.38 16.19
CA PRO A 56 -5.05 -34.45 14.73
C PRO A 56 -3.73 -35.06 14.25
N ASN A 57 -3.78 -35.90 13.23
CA ASN A 57 -2.59 -36.43 12.56
C ASN A 57 -2.03 -35.40 11.55
N PRO A 58 -0.77 -34.94 11.69
CA PRO A 58 -0.17 -33.98 10.76
C PRO A 58 -0.13 -34.43 9.28
N ALA A 59 -0.16 -35.74 9.03
CA ALA A 59 -0.20 -36.27 7.65
C ALA A 59 -1.58 -36.13 7.00
N ASP A 60 -2.64 -36.03 7.80
CA ASP A 60 -4.02 -36.00 7.33
C ASP A 60 -4.49 -34.55 7.08
N VAL A 61 -4.02 -33.59 7.87
CA VAL A 61 -4.42 -32.18 7.72
C VAL A 61 -4.02 -31.54 6.37
N ILE A 62 -3.02 -32.10 5.69
CA ILE A 62 -2.59 -31.62 4.36
C ILE A 62 -3.40 -32.22 3.21
N LYS A 63 -4.21 -33.26 3.47
CA LYS A 63 -5.07 -33.90 2.47
C LYS A 63 -6.29 -33.03 2.17
N LYS A 64 -6.96 -33.33 1.06
CA LYS A 64 -8.26 -32.73 0.71
C LYS A 64 -9.36 -33.44 1.48
N MET A 65 -10.48 -32.75 1.69
CA MET A 65 -11.68 -33.35 2.28
C MET A 65 -12.09 -34.64 1.56
N MET A 66 -12.03 -34.64 0.22
CA MET A 66 -12.40 -35.80 -0.59
C MET A 66 -11.49 -37.02 -0.41
N ASP A 67 -10.29 -36.85 0.13
CA ASP A 67 -9.40 -37.99 0.40
C ASP A 67 -9.87 -38.80 1.63
N PHE A 68 -10.84 -38.27 2.39
CA PHE A 68 -11.48 -38.93 3.54
C PHE A 68 -12.91 -39.38 3.25
N PHE A 69 -13.43 -39.12 2.05
CA PHE A 69 -14.81 -39.47 1.74
C PHE A 69 -14.94 -40.97 1.48
N ASP A 70 -15.79 -41.63 2.26
CA ASP A 70 -16.31 -42.95 1.98
C ASP A 70 -17.83 -42.89 1.83
N ILE A 71 -18.33 -43.44 0.72
CA ILE A 71 -19.78 -43.47 0.47
C ILE A 71 -20.49 -44.40 1.46
N ASP A 72 -19.80 -45.46 1.92
CA ASP A 72 -20.40 -46.46 2.81
C ASP A 72 -20.81 -45.85 4.15
N GLU A 73 -20.08 -44.84 4.66
CA GLU A 73 -20.44 -44.08 5.86
C GLU A 73 -21.82 -43.43 5.73
N CYS A 74 -22.13 -42.88 4.55
CA CYS A 74 -23.43 -42.26 4.29
C CYS A 74 -24.53 -43.33 4.16
N LEU A 75 -24.24 -44.45 3.51
CA LEU A 75 -25.20 -45.50 3.20
C LEU A 75 -25.63 -46.33 4.41
N LEU A 76 -24.93 -46.23 5.54
CA LEU A 76 -25.40 -46.80 6.82
C LEU A 76 -26.78 -46.25 7.24
N CYS A 77 -27.06 -44.98 6.92
CA CYS A 77 -28.32 -44.31 7.25
C CYS A 77 -29.12 -43.89 6.00
N HIS A 78 -28.49 -43.88 4.82
CA HIS A 78 -29.07 -43.49 3.54
C HIS A 78 -29.06 -44.65 2.51
N ASP A 79 -29.33 -45.86 2.95
CA ASP A 79 -29.27 -47.10 2.16
C ASP A 79 -30.15 -47.09 0.89
N GLU A 80 -31.34 -46.47 0.94
CA GLU A 80 -32.26 -46.38 -0.20
C GLU A 80 -31.81 -45.41 -1.32
N VAL A 81 -30.77 -44.58 -1.09
CA VAL A 81 -30.40 -43.53 -2.04
C VAL A 81 -29.77 -44.11 -3.31
N MET A 82 -28.96 -45.16 -3.19
CA MET A 82 -28.32 -45.78 -4.36
C MET A 82 -29.32 -46.49 -5.25
N GLU A 83 -30.32 -47.16 -4.68
CA GLU A 83 -31.40 -47.79 -5.45
C GLU A 83 -32.20 -46.74 -6.23
N LYS A 84 -32.53 -45.61 -5.61
CA LYS A 84 -33.22 -44.50 -6.29
C LYS A 84 -32.37 -43.86 -7.38
N LEU A 85 -31.06 -43.71 -7.16
CA LEU A 85 -30.14 -43.19 -8.17
C LEU A 85 -30.06 -44.10 -9.40
N ASP A 86 -30.06 -45.43 -9.20
CA ASP A 86 -30.13 -46.42 -10.28
C ASP A 86 -31.44 -46.32 -11.08
N GLU A 87 -32.54 -45.93 -10.43
CA GLU A 87 -33.82 -45.60 -11.07
C GLU A 87 -33.85 -44.21 -11.74
N GLY A 88 -32.74 -43.46 -11.66
CA GLY A 88 -32.62 -42.11 -12.22
C GLY A 88 -33.22 -41.01 -11.36
N LEU A 89 -33.32 -41.21 -10.04
CA LEU A 89 -33.91 -40.28 -9.08
C LEU A 89 -32.93 -39.91 -7.96
N HIS A 90 -32.90 -38.63 -7.58
CA HIS A 90 -32.24 -38.17 -6.36
C HIS A 90 -33.18 -37.22 -5.61
N GLY A 91 -33.72 -37.68 -4.49
CA GLY A 91 -34.83 -36.99 -3.81
C GLY A 91 -36.08 -36.94 -4.68
N ALA A 92 -36.54 -35.74 -5.05
CA ALA A 92 -37.70 -35.52 -5.91
C ALA A 92 -37.35 -35.18 -7.37
N GLU A 93 -36.06 -35.17 -7.72
CA GLU A 93 -35.58 -34.76 -9.04
C GLU A 93 -35.15 -35.96 -9.90
N ASN A 94 -35.39 -35.86 -11.21
CA ASN A 94 -34.88 -36.80 -12.20
C ASN A 94 -33.43 -36.47 -12.55
N VAL A 95 -32.55 -37.45 -12.40
CA VAL A 95 -31.12 -37.35 -12.67
C VAL A 95 -30.81 -37.96 -14.03
N LYS A 96 -30.04 -37.23 -14.85
CA LYS A 96 -29.64 -37.70 -16.19
C LYS A 96 -28.32 -38.46 -16.21
N GLU A 97 -27.46 -38.23 -15.22
CA GLU A 97 -26.10 -38.79 -15.13
C GLU A 97 -25.85 -39.28 -13.70
N PRO A 98 -26.37 -40.47 -13.32
CA PRO A 98 -26.26 -41.01 -11.95
C PRO A 98 -24.82 -41.14 -11.45
N GLU A 99 -23.88 -41.44 -12.35
CA GLU A 99 -22.43 -41.52 -12.08
C GLU A 99 -21.86 -40.23 -11.45
N THR A 100 -22.51 -39.08 -11.62
CA THR A 100 -22.06 -37.81 -11.01
C THR A 100 -22.44 -37.64 -9.54
N TYR A 101 -23.22 -38.57 -8.98
CA TYR A 101 -23.75 -38.56 -7.61
C TYR A 101 -23.04 -39.53 -6.67
N GLU A 102 -22.03 -40.26 -7.16
CA GLU A 102 -21.19 -41.15 -6.33
C GLU A 102 -20.40 -40.37 -5.26
N ASP A 103 -20.14 -39.07 -5.50
CA ASP A 103 -19.54 -38.15 -4.52
C ASP A 103 -20.63 -37.27 -3.89
N CYS A 104 -21.11 -37.70 -2.72
CA CYS A 104 -22.16 -37.00 -2.00
C CYS A 104 -21.69 -35.61 -1.51
N LEU A 105 -20.43 -35.49 -1.08
CA LEU A 105 -19.88 -34.26 -0.49
C LEU A 105 -19.68 -33.12 -1.50
N ARG A 106 -19.67 -33.45 -2.79
CA ARG A 106 -19.68 -32.45 -3.85
C ARG A 106 -20.90 -31.53 -3.80
N CYS A 107 -22.04 -32.04 -3.32
CA CYS A 107 -23.31 -31.33 -3.28
C CYS A 107 -23.84 -31.15 -1.85
N HIS A 108 -23.56 -32.10 -0.95
CA HIS A 108 -24.03 -32.10 0.43
C HIS A 108 -22.93 -31.68 1.40
N HIS A 109 -23.32 -30.95 2.44
CA HIS A 109 -22.43 -30.65 3.56
C HIS A 109 -23.05 -31.26 4.83
N PRO A 110 -22.57 -32.42 5.31
CA PRO A 110 -23.23 -33.16 6.39
C PRO A 110 -23.52 -32.33 7.64
N HIS A 111 -22.61 -31.41 7.98
CA HIS A 111 -22.82 -30.52 9.13
C HIS A 111 -23.88 -29.42 8.92
N TYR A 112 -24.24 -29.04 7.69
CA TYR A 112 -25.08 -27.85 7.42
C TYR A 112 -26.25 -28.11 6.46
N MET A 113 -26.41 -29.35 6.00
CA MET A 113 -27.48 -29.70 5.08
C MET A 113 -28.83 -29.61 5.80
N VAL A 114 -29.79 -28.88 5.22
CA VAL A 114 -31.12 -28.70 5.82
C VAL A 114 -32.00 -29.91 5.48
N GLY A 115 -32.70 -30.45 6.47
CA GLY A 115 -33.58 -31.62 6.28
C GLY A 115 -34.78 -31.31 5.36
N TYR A 116 -35.07 -32.21 4.42
CA TYR A 116 -36.25 -32.11 3.55
C TYR A 116 -37.47 -32.71 4.26
N GLY A 117 -38.15 -31.91 5.07
CA GLY A 117 -39.29 -32.40 5.86
C GLY A 117 -40.06 -31.31 6.60
N GLY A 118 -40.76 -30.43 5.86
CA GLY A 118 -41.73 -29.50 6.45
C GLY A 118 -41.94 -28.26 5.60
N ASN A 119 -43.08 -28.18 4.90
CA ASN A 119 -43.64 -27.00 4.23
C ASN A 119 -42.66 -25.88 3.85
N GLY A 120 -42.02 -26.00 2.69
CA GLY A 120 -41.85 -24.97 1.64
C GLY A 120 -41.35 -23.55 1.98
N GLU A 121 -41.08 -23.18 3.22
CA GLU A 121 -40.66 -21.84 3.64
C GLU A 121 -39.82 -21.91 4.92
N THR A 122 -38.61 -22.47 4.84
CA THR A 122 -37.55 -22.13 5.81
C THR A 122 -36.49 -21.31 5.09
N LYS A 123 -36.58 -20.00 5.31
CA LYS A 123 -35.65 -19.01 4.82
C LYS A 123 -34.25 -19.32 5.34
N VAL A 124 -33.34 -19.65 4.43
CA VAL A 124 -31.90 -19.49 4.65
C VAL A 124 -31.68 -18.05 5.13
N GLY A 125 -31.28 -17.90 6.41
CA GLY A 125 -30.97 -16.60 7.00
C GLY A 125 -32.05 -15.92 7.85
N GLN A 126 -33.13 -16.59 8.26
CA GLN A 126 -34.04 -16.09 9.31
C GLN A 126 -34.44 -17.20 10.29
N SER A 127 -33.48 -17.80 11.00
CA SER A 127 -33.76 -18.21 12.39
C SER A 127 -33.38 -17.02 13.25
N ASP A 128 -34.34 -16.43 13.95
CA ASP A 128 -34.09 -15.36 14.90
C ASP A 128 -32.93 -15.78 15.82
N SER A 129 -31.88 -14.97 15.84
CA SER A 129 -30.62 -15.22 16.55
C SER A 129 -30.75 -15.35 18.07
N ASP A 130 -31.95 -15.17 18.60
CA ASP A 130 -32.20 -14.98 20.03
C ASP A 130 -32.83 -16.20 20.71
N THR A 131 -33.18 -17.27 20.00
CA THR A 131 -33.87 -18.44 20.60
C THR A 131 -33.16 -19.79 20.43
N LEU A 132 -32.12 -19.91 19.60
CA LEU A 132 -31.41 -21.19 19.40
C LEU A 132 -30.23 -21.43 20.36
N GLY A 133 -30.19 -20.74 21.51
CA GLY A 133 -28.96 -20.53 22.26
C GLY A 133 -28.96 -20.78 23.77
N THR A 134 -29.92 -21.48 24.37
CA THR A 134 -29.89 -21.67 25.85
C THR A 134 -30.07 -23.08 26.39
N ASP A 135 -30.59 -24.06 25.63
CA ASP A 135 -30.87 -25.42 26.16
C ASP A 135 -30.09 -26.56 25.49
N PHE A 136 -29.21 -26.28 24.52
CA PHE A 136 -28.36 -27.33 23.95
C PHE A 136 -27.16 -27.60 24.87
N SER A 137 -27.07 -28.82 25.38
CA SER A 137 -25.86 -29.35 26.04
C SER A 137 -25.38 -30.56 25.23
N PRO A 138 -24.18 -30.52 24.63
CA PRO A 138 -23.64 -31.66 23.92
C PRO A 138 -23.46 -32.86 24.85
N SER A 139 -23.43 -34.06 24.29
CA SER A 139 -23.04 -35.25 25.04
C SER A 139 -21.63 -35.08 25.61
N PRO A 140 -21.26 -35.73 26.73
CA PRO A 140 -19.90 -35.70 27.24
C PRO A 140 -18.84 -36.18 26.22
N GLU A 141 -19.24 -37.06 25.30
CA GLU A 141 -18.43 -37.54 24.19
C GLU A 141 -18.20 -36.44 23.14
N ASP A 142 -19.26 -35.76 22.71
CA ASP A 142 -19.19 -34.68 21.72
C ASP A 142 -18.50 -33.42 22.29
N GLU A 143 -18.67 -33.14 23.59
CA GLU A 143 -18.05 -31.99 24.26
C GLU A 143 -16.51 -31.99 24.07
N LYS A 144 -15.89 -33.17 24.08
CA LYS A 144 -14.45 -33.33 23.83
C LYS A 144 -14.06 -32.85 22.43
N CYS A 145 -14.85 -33.20 21.42
CA CYS A 145 -14.64 -32.81 20.03
C CYS A 145 -14.91 -31.31 19.86
N LEU A 146 -16.03 -30.83 20.40
CA LEU A 146 -16.50 -29.45 20.25
C LEU A 146 -15.61 -28.44 20.98
N THR A 147 -14.87 -28.86 22.01
CA THR A 147 -13.84 -28.02 22.65
C THR A 147 -12.83 -27.48 21.64
N CYS A 148 -12.47 -28.25 20.60
CA CYS A 148 -11.56 -27.80 19.54
C CYS A 148 -12.31 -27.40 18.26
N HIS A 149 -13.37 -28.12 17.88
CA HIS A 149 -14.03 -27.94 16.58
C HIS A 149 -15.23 -26.97 16.61
N GLY A 150 -16.02 -26.93 17.68
CA GLY A 150 -17.31 -26.22 17.71
C GLY A 150 -17.21 -24.73 18.05
N PHE A 151 -17.96 -23.87 17.38
CA PHE A 151 -18.16 -22.48 17.80
C PHE A 151 -19.65 -22.14 17.85
N PHE A 152 -20.06 -21.41 18.89
CA PHE A 152 -21.46 -21.08 19.18
C PHE A 152 -21.79 -19.64 18.83
N THR A 153 -20.78 -18.76 18.88
CA THR A 153 -20.88 -17.36 18.48
C THR A 153 -19.87 -17.03 17.38
N PRO A 154 -20.11 -16.00 16.55
CA PRO A 154 -19.10 -15.48 15.64
C PRO A 154 -17.82 -15.03 16.38
N GLU A 155 -17.93 -14.59 17.63
CA GLU A 155 -16.81 -14.20 18.49
C GLU A 155 -15.93 -15.40 18.87
N ASP A 156 -16.49 -16.60 19.03
CA ASP A 156 -15.74 -17.83 19.31
C ASP A 156 -14.80 -18.21 18.14
N PHE A 157 -15.15 -17.84 16.91
CA PHE A 157 -14.26 -18.02 15.74
C PHE A 157 -12.97 -17.18 15.88
N SER A 158 -13.03 -16.11 16.67
CA SER A 158 -11.91 -15.26 17.02
C SER A 158 -11.32 -15.56 18.41
N ASP A 159 -11.78 -16.61 19.10
CA ASP A 159 -11.20 -17.03 20.38
C ASP A 159 -9.76 -17.51 20.15
N LYS A 160 -8.83 -16.59 20.41
CA LYS A 160 -7.41 -16.82 20.23
C LYS A 160 -6.89 -17.98 21.07
N GLU A 161 -7.41 -18.22 22.27
CA GLU A 161 -6.84 -19.25 23.16
C GLU A 161 -7.21 -20.65 22.67
N LYS A 162 -8.44 -20.80 22.18
CA LYS A 162 -8.89 -22.03 21.49
C LYS A 162 -8.03 -22.30 20.24
N ILE A 163 -7.83 -21.28 19.40
CA ILE A 163 -6.99 -21.42 18.20
C ILE A 163 -5.53 -21.69 18.55
N PHE A 164 -4.98 -21.03 19.57
CA PHE A 164 -3.61 -21.29 20.04
C PHE A 164 -3.45 -22.72 20.51
N ARG A 165 -4.40 -23.24 21.30
CA ARG A 165 -4.39 -24.64 21.74
C ARG A 165 -4.36 -25.60 20.53
N LEU A 166 -5.21 -25.37 19.54
CA LEU A 166 -5.26 -26.18 18.32
C LEU A 166 -3.95 -26.11 17.53
N CYS A 167 -3.45 -24.91 17.25
CA CYS A 167 -2.26 -24.72 16.42
C CYS A 167 -0.98 -25.18 17.13
N PHE A 168 -0.80 -24.88 18.43
CA PHE A 168 0.39 -25.30 19.19
C PHE A 168 0.42 -26.80 19.47
N HIS A 169 -0.71 -27.50 19.35
CA HIS A 169 -0.71 -28.96 19.42
C HIS A 169 0.25 -29.60 18.41
N CYS A 170 0.32 -29.06 17.17
CA CYS A 170 1.23 -29.54 16.13
C CYS A 170 2.43 -28.62 15.89
N HIS A 171 2.27 -27.30 16.02
CA HIS A 171 3.34 -26.33 15.73
C HIS A 171 4.17 -25.92 16.95
N GLY A 172 3.80 -26.38 18.15
CA GLY A 172 4.55 -26.11 19.38
C GLY A 172 5.92 -26.79 19.39
N SER A 173 6.74 -26.46 20.39
CA SER A 173 8.12 -26.94 20.54
C SER A 173 8.31 -27.81 21.80
N GLN A 174 7.28 -28.55 22.22
CA GLN A 174 7.32 -29.40 23.42
C GLN A 174 7.71 -30.86 23.09
N GLU A 175 8.04 -31.16 21.83
CA GLU A 175 8.45 -32.48 21.33
C GLU A 175 7.41 -33.60 21.57
N THR A 176 6.12 -33.25 21.57
CA THR A 176 5.06 -34.27 21.49
C THR A 176 5.11 -34.98 20.14
N GLU A 177 4.55 -36.19 20.03
CA GLU A 177 4.53 -36.94 18.78
C GLU A 177 3.96 -36.15 17.57
N PRO A 178 2.80 -35.45 17.67
CA PRO A 178 2.33 -34.58 16.59
C PRO A 178 3.32 -33.46 16.23
N GLN A 179 4.02 -32.89 17.22
CA GLN A 179 5.01 -31.84 16.99
C GLN A 179 6.23 -32.40 16.29
N VAL A 180 6.78 -33.53 16.72
CA VAL A 180 7.94 -34.16 16.05
C VAL A 180 7.63 -34.46 14.58
N LEU A 181 6.45 -35.01 14.29
CA LEU A 181 6.00 -35.26 12.92
C LEU A 181 5.89 -33.96 12.09
N THR A 182 5.30 -32.92 12.67
CA THR A 182 5.17 -31.60 12.02
C THR A 182 6.53 -30.93 11.80
N GLY A 183 7.44 -31.10 12.76
CA GLY A 183 8.82 -30.59 12.75
C GLY A 183 9.64 -31.09 11.56
N ASN A 184 9.33 -32.27 11.02
CA ASN A 184 10.00 -32.77 9.82
C ASN A 184 9.76 -31.90 8.58
N SER A 185 8.66 -31.16 8.56
CA SER A 185 8.24 -30.34 7.42
C SER A 185 8.37 -28.84 7.67
N VAL A 186 8.16 -28.38 8.91
CA VAL A 186 8.17 -26.96 9.25
C VAL A 186 8.94 -26.65 10.54
N PRO A 187 9.47 -25.43 10.71
CA PRO A 187 10.00 -24.95 11.99
C PRO A 187 8.92 -24.86 13.08
N PHE A 188 9.34 -24.99 14.33
CA PHE A 188 8.48 -24.85 15.50
C PHE A 188 8.23 -23.40 15.88
N VAL A 189 7.10 -23.17 16.54
CA VAL A 189 6.77 -21.92 17.23
C VAL A 189 6.90 -22.15 18.72
N VAL A 190 7.81 -21.41 19.36
CA VAL A 190 7.98 -21.47 20.81
C VAL A 190 6.87 -20.64 21.44
N GLU A 191 5.86 -21.30 22.00
CA GLU A 191 4.66 -20.64 22.55
C GLU A 191 4.98 -19.52 23.53
N LYS A 192 5.93 -19.74 24.46
CA LYS A 192 6.34 -18.72 25.43
C LYS A 192 6.91 -17.47 24.77
N GLU A 193 7.66 -17.63 23.68
CA GLU A 193 8.21 -16.51 22.92
C GLU A 193 7.12 -15.81 22.12
N PHE A 194 6.24 -16.57 21.45
CA PHE A 194 5.10 -16.03 20.72
C PHE A 194 4.19 -15.19 21.62
N ARG A 195 3.90 -15.66 22.84
CA ARG A 195 3.07 -14.93 23.82
C ARG A 195 3.70 -13.63 24.31
N SER A 196 4.97 -13.36 23.98
CA SER A 196 5.64 -12.08 24.23
C SER A 196 5.75 -11.18 22.99
N ALA A 197 5.30 -11.66 21.82
CA ALA A 197 5.37 -10.93 20.56
C ALA A 197 4.31 -9.82 20.48
N PRO A 198 4.48 -8.83 19.57
CA PRO A 198 3.51 -7.74 19.40
C PRO A 198 2.09 -8.19 19.03
N HIS A 199 1.95 -9.38 18.43
CA HIS A 199 0.66 -9.97 18.03
C HIS A 199 0.21 -11.13 18.94
N ALA A 200 0.73 -11.22 20.17
CA ALA A 200 0.34 -12.26 21.14
C ALA A 200 -1.17 -12.30 21.43
N ASP A 201 -1.88 -11.18 21.22
CA ASP A 201 -3.32 -11.07 21.43
C ASP A 201 -4.16 -11.29 20.16
N VAL A 202 -3.53 -11.69 19.05
CA VAL A 202 -4.19 -11.91 17.75
C VAL A 202 -4.23 -13.41 17.45
N SER A 203 -5.40 -13.91 17.03
CA SER A 203 -5.57 -15.31 16.61
C SER A 203 -4.67 -15.66 15.42
N CYS A 204 -4.10 -16.87 15.40
CA CYS A 204 -3.30 -17.33 14.27
C CYS A 204 -4.07 -17.26 12.94
N LEU A 205 -5.39 -17.48 12.96
CA LEU A 205 -6.25 -17.44 11.77
C LEU A 205 -6.47 -16.02 11.21
N SER A 206 -6.16 -14.97 11.97
CA SER A 206 -6.21 -13.60 11.46
C SER A 206 -5.09 -13.34 10.44
N CYS A 207 -3.94 -14.00 10.59
CA CYS A 207 -2.83 -13.93 9.64
C CYS A 207 -2.80 -15.12 8.69
N HIS A 208 -3.13 -16.32 9.18
CA HIS A 208 -3.19 -17.57 8.42
C HIS A 208 -4.64 -17.91 8.07
N ILE A 209 -5.26 -17.10 7.22
CA ILE A 209 -6.71 -17.10 6.92
C ILE A 209 -7.28 -18.39 6.32
N GLN A 210 -6.41 -19.32 5.93
CA GLN A 210 -6.79 -20.62 5.37
C GLN A 210 -6.29 -21.81 6.21
N ALA A 211 -5.61 -21.57 7.34
CA ALA A 211 -4.98 -22.64 8.12
C ALA A 211 -5.98 -23.60 8.77
N ALA A 212 -7.23 -23.18 9.00
CA ALA A 212 -8.28 -24.06 9.53
C ALA A 212 -8.99 -24.91 8.46
N LYS A 213 -8.54 -24.86 7.20
CA LYS A 213 -9.15 -25.60 6.09
C LYS A 213 -8.34 -26.86 5.79
N PHE A 214 -9.01 -27.83 5.16
CA PHE A 214 -8.32 -28.93 4.48
C PHE A 214 -7.32 -28.39 3.46
N SER A 215 -6.31 -29.20 3.11
CA SER A 215 -5.15 -28.75 2.35
C SER A 215 -4.34 -27.68 3.11
N HIS A 216 -4.08 -27.94 4.40
CA HIS A 216 -3.41 -27.03 5.32
C HIS A 216 -2.07 -26.47 4.84
N GLN A 217 -1.39 -27.15 3.91
CA GLN A 217 -0.13 -26.69 3.31
C GLN A 217 -0.27 -25.45 2.39
N ASP A 218 -1.46 -25.20 1.84
CA ASP A 218 -1.70 -24.12 0.87
C ASP A 218 -2.06 -22.79 1.57
N LEU A 219 -1.20 -22.35 2.49
CA LEU A 219 -1.45 -21.18 3.31
C LEU A 219 -1.28 -19.88 2.53
N LYS A 220 -2.35 -19.08 2.48
CA LYS A 220 -2.25 -17.66 2.17
C LYS A 220 -2.16 -16.85 3.46
N LEU A 221 -1.22 -15.90 3.45
CA LEU A 221 -1.11 -14.90 4.51
C LEU A 221 -2.07 -13.73 4.21
N GLN A 222 -2.63 -13.18 5.27
CA GLN A 222 -3.39 -11.94 5.19
C GLN A 222 -2.49 -10.76 4.80
N ASP A 223 -3.04 -9.80 4.05
CA ASP A 223 -2.34 -8.55 3.78
C ASP A 223 -2.23 -7.73 5.08
N CYS A 224 -1.01 -7.38 5.47
CA CYS A 224 -0.74 -6.58 6.67
C CYS A 224 -1.49 -5.25 6.65
N ARG A 225 -1.80 -4.71 5.45
CA ARG A 225 -2.47 -3.43 5.24
C ARG A 225 -3.95 -3.41 5.62
N GLU A 226 -4.56 -4.59 5.83
CA GLU A 226 -5.92 -4.69 6.37
C GLU A 226 -5.99 -4.25 7.84
N CYS A 227 -4.85 -4.22 8.55
CA CYS A 227 -4.78 -3.80 9.95
C CYS A 227 -3.75 -2.70 10.22
N HIS A 228 -2.70 -2.58 9.39
CA HIS A 228 -1.60 -1.62 9.58
C HIS A 228 -1.47 -0.65 8.41
N PRO A 229 -1.54 0.67 8.64
CA PRO A 229 -1.21 1.63 7.59
C PRO A 229 0.27 1.56 7.23
N PRO A 230 0.64 1.68 5.93
CA PRO A 230 2.03 1.86 5.56
C PRO A 230 2.58 3.18 6.10
N HIS A 231 3.89 3.20 6.35
CA HIS A 231 4.56 4.38 6.88
C HIS A 231 4.80 5.42 5.78
N ASP A 232 4.78 6.70 6.16
CA ASP A 232 5.12 7.79 5.23
C ASP A 232 6.65 7.90 5.00
N GLU A 233 7.05 8.56 3.91
CA GLU A 233 8.45 8.65 3.48
C GLU A 233 9.38 9.34 4.51
N LYS A 234 8.85 10.03 5.52
CA LYS A 234 9.66 10.60 6.61
C LYS A 234 10.21 9.52 7.53
N VAL A 235 9.47 8.42 7.69
CA VAL A 235 9.85 7.31 8.57
C VAL A 235 10.75 6.33 7.82
N THR A 236 10.41 6.01 6.58
CA THR A 236 11.08 4.98 5.78
C THR A 236 12.08 5.53 4.76
N ASN A 237 12.31 6.86 4.73
CA ASN A 237 13.12 7.59 3.73
C ASN A 237 12.62 7.55 2.27
N ASP A 238 11.80 6.57 1.90
CA ASP A 238 11.11 6.45 0.61
C ASP A 238 9.84 5.62 0.80
N ALA A 239 8.91 5.68 -0.15
CA ALA A 239 7.62 4.97 -0.03
C ALA A 239 7.73 3.43 -0.01
N HIS A 240 8.83 2.85 -0.52
CA HIS A 240 9.07 1.40 -0.56
C HIS A 240 7.88 0.60 -1.14
N ALA A 241 7.23 1.14 -2.18
CA ALA A 241 6.02 0.55 -2.76
C ALA A 241 6.22 -0.84 -3.37
N ASP A 242 7.46 -1.17 -3.76
CA ASP A 242 7.89 -2.47 -4.30
C ASP A 242 8.50 -3.39 -3.24
N VAL A 243 8.34 -3.09 -1.94
CA VAL A 243 8.86 -3.90 -0.84
C VAL A 243 7.71 -4.39 0.03
N THR A 244 7.63 -5.71 0.21
CA THR A 244 6.63 -6.31 1.11
C THR A 244 6.93 -5.95 2.56
N CYS A 245 5.88 -5.69 3.37
CA CYS A 245 6.03 -5.35 4.79
C CYS A 245 6.90 -6.38 5.53
N GLN A 246 6.73 -7.65 5.18
CA GLN A 246 7.42 -8.78 5.78
C GLN A 246 8.95 -8.76 5.55
N ALA A 247 9.42 -8.24 4.41
CA ALA A 247 10.85 -8.11 4.14
C ALA A 247 11.55 -7.18 5.14
N CYS A 248 10.80 -6.26 5.76
CA CYS A 248 11.28 -5.37 6.81
C CYS A 248 10.91 -5.87 8.21
N HIS A 249 9.68 -6.33 8.42
CA HIS A 249 9.09 -6.58 9.73
C HIS A 249 9.17 -8.02 10.23
N LEU A 250 9.64 -9.02 9.45
CA LEU A 250 9.85 -10.39 9.95
C LEU A 250 11.30 -10.63 10.38
N GLU A 251 11.49 -11.35 11.49
CA GLU A 251 12.80 -11.91 11.87
C GLU A 251 13.09 -13.21 11.11
N GLU A 252 14.37 -13.60 11.04
CA GLU A 252 14.81 -14.86 10.40
C GLU A 252 14.34 -15.02 8.94
N ILE A 253 14.36 -13.90 8.21
CA ILE A 253 14.13 -13.91 6.77
C ILE A 253 15.29 -13.26 6.04
N LEU A 254 15.49 -13.68 4.80
CA LEU A 254 16.34 -13.04 3.81
C LEU A 254 15.45 -12.27 2.82
N PRO A 255 15.65 -10.95 2.65
CA PRO A 255 15.01 -10.21 1.57
C PRO A 255 15.51 -10.71 0.21
N ILE A 256 14.60 -11.01 -0.69
CA ILE A 256 14.91 -11.51 -2.04
C ILE A 256 14.14 -10.72 -3.09
N LYS A 257 14.71 -10.60 -4.30
CA LYS A 257 14.02 -10.00 -5.44
C LYS A 257 13.20 -11.07 -6.15
N ASP A 258 11.90 -10.88 -6.24
CA ASP A 258 11.03 -11.79 -6.98
C ASP A 258 11.36 -11.74 -8.49
N PRO A 259 11.61 -12.88 -9.15
CA PRO A 259 12.00 -12.88 -10.55
C PRO A 259 10.87 -12.47 -11.50
N LYS A 260 9.60 -12.61 -11.10
CA LYS A 260 8.43 -12.28 -11.92
C LYS A 260 7.96 -10.85 -11.66
N SER A 261 7.60 -10.51 -10.42
CA SER A 261 7.06 -9.18 -10.09
C SER A 261 8.14 -8.11 -9.98
N LYS A 262 9.39 -8.52 -9.72
CA LYS A 262 10.51 -7.62 -9.37
C LYS A 262 10.28 -6.87 -8.06
N ASP A 263 9.37 -7.32 -7.20
CA ASP A 263 9.25 -6.76 -5.85
C ASP A 263 10.29 -7.39 -4.92
N VAL A 264 10.64 -6.68 -3.84
CA VAL A 264 11.42 -7.24 -2.75
C VAL A 264 10.48 -8.00 -1.81
N ARG A 265 10.59 -9.32 -1.87
CA ARG A 265 9.89 -10.29 -1.04
C ARG A 265 10.86 -10.87 0.00
N TRP A 266 10.46 -11.95 0.63
CA TRP A 266 11.21 -12.58 1.71
C TRP A 266 11.20 -14.09 1.54
N GLU A 267 12.29 -14.71 1.98
CA GLU A 267 12.40 -16.16 2.18
C GLU A 267 12.78 -16.44 3.62
N ARG A 268 12.21 -17.51 4.18
CA ARG A 268 12.52 -17.95 5.54
C ARG A 268 13.91 -18.56 5.59
N THR A 269 14.69 -18.22 6.62
CA THR A 269 16.02 -18.82 6.84
C THR A 269 16.01 -19.98 7.83
N SER A 270 14.98 -20.10 8.68
CA SER A 270 14.83 -21.22 9.62
C SER A 270 14.48 -22.53 8.91
N LYS A 271 15.10 -23.62 9.39
CA LYS A 271 14.95 -24.97 8.83
C LYS A 271 13.87 -25.76 9.57
N PRO A 272 13.27 -26.79 8.94
CA PRO A 272 12.39 -27.72 9.63
C PRO A 272 13.01 -28.26 10.92
N GLY A 273 12.19 -28.40 11.96
CA GLY A 273 12.58 -28.93 13.26
C GLY A 273 13.36 -27.95 14.14
N MET A 274 13.67 -26.76 13.64
CA MET A 274 14.25 -25.68 14.45
C MET A 274 13.16 -24.74 14.98
N ASN A 275 13.43 -24.10 16.12
CA ASN A 275 12.60 -23.01 16.61
C ASN A 275 12.69 -21.81 15.65
N SER A 276 11.54 -21.22 15.33
CA SER A 276 11.42 -20.06 14.46
C SER A 276 11.03 -18.83 15.25
N ARG A 277 11.71 -17.72 14.96
CA ARG A 277 11.43 -16.40 15.53
C ARG A 277 10.64 -15.51 14.59
N ILE A 278 10.18 -16.02 13.44
CA ILE A 278 9.46 -15.23 12.44
C ILE A 278 8.24 -14.49 13.02
N HIS A 279 7.58 -15.09 14.02
CA HIS A 279 6.40 -14.54 14.69
C HIS A 279 6.72 -13.50 15.78
N LEU A 280 7.98 -13.32 16.16
CA LEU A 280 8.37 -12.25 17.10
C LEU A 280 8.27 -10.87 16.45
N LEU A 281 8.27 -10.83 15.11
CA LEU A 281 8.45 -9.62 14.31
C LEU A 281 9.78 -8.92 14.62
N ALA A 282 10.26 -8.11 13.70
CA ALA A 282 11.55 -7.46 13.84
C ALA A 282 11.55 -6.53 15.06
N SER A 283 12.32 -6.92 16.07
CA SER A 283 12.49 -6.16 17.33
C SER A 283 13.45 -4.97 17.21
N THR A 284 14.23 -4.93 16.14
CA THR A 284 15.16 -3.82 15.83
C THR A 284 14.41 -2.68 15.15
N THR A 285 14.75 -1.44 15.50
CA THR A 285 14.15 -0.23 14.90
C THR A 285 15.23 0.67 14.30
N GLY A 286 14.83 1.58 13.41
CA GLY A 286 15.74 2.54 12.79
C GLY A 286 16.66 1.92 11.73
N GLU A 287 17.87 2.46 11.60
CA GLU A 287 18.79 2.16 10.49
C GLU A 287 19.21 0.68 10.41
N ALA A 288 19.19 -0.06 11.53
CA ALA A 288 19.52 -1.48 11.55
C ALA A 288 18.59 -2.31 10.65
N LEU A 289 17.30 -1.93 10.53
CA LEU A 289 16.37 -2.59 9.62
C LEU A 289 16.70 -2.30 8.16
N CYS A 290 17.11 -1.06 7.85
CA CYS A 290 17.45 -0.65 6.49
C CYS A 290 18.67 -1.44 5.96
N GLN A 291 19.62 -1.78 6.83
CA GLN A 291 20.83 -2.52 6.47
C GLN A 291 20.56 -3.94 5.94
N ARG A 292 19.33 -4.47 6.09
CA ARG A 292 18.92 -5.75 5.48
C ARG A 292 18.90 -5.70 3.95
N CYS A 293 18.72 -4.52 3.37
CA CYS A 293 18.71 -4.29 1.93
C CYS A 293 19.80 -3.29 1.49
N HIS A 294 20.07 -2.29 2.32
CA HIS A 294 21.01 -1.20 2.02
C HIS A 294 22.44 -1.57 2.43
N PHE A 295 23.08 -2.41 1.62
CA PHE A 295 24.50 -2.77 1.74
C PHE A 295 25.14 -2.95 0.36
N SER A 296 26.46 -2.91 0.28
CA SER A 296 27.19 -3.07 -0.98
C SER A 296 27.05 -4.49 -1.51
N GLY A 297 26.79 -4.62 -2.83
CA GLY A 297 26.59 -5.92 -3.47
C GLY A 297 25.26 -6.60 -3.16
N ASN A 298 24.27 -5.90 -2.60
CA ASN A 298 22.94 -6.48 -2.38
C ASN A 298 22.30 -6.96 -3.69
N SER A 299 21.53 -8.05 -3.62
CA SER A 299 20.85 -8.68 -4.77
C SER A 299 19.41 -8.19 -4.97
N VAL A 300 18.90 -7.35 -4.06
CA VAL A 300 17.51 -6.87 -4.06
C VAL A 300 17.31 -5.62 -4.91
N GLY A 301 18.40 -5.02 -5.41
CA GLY A 301 18.35 -3.81 -6.21
C GLY A 301 18.11 -2.55 -5.39
N ALA A 302 18.48 -2.56 -4.10
CA ALA A 302 18.42 -1.40 -3.22
C ALA A 302 19.71 -0.58 -3.30
N VAL A 303 19.65 0.72 -3.08
CA VAL A 303 20.86 1.55 -2.99
C VAL A 303 21.70 1.11 -1.79
N SER A 304 23.02 0.95 -1.97
CA SER A 304 23.90 0.42 -0.92
C SER A 304 24.06 1.33 0.30
N MET A 305 23.72 2.62 0.17
CA MET A 305 23.70 3.60 1.26
C MET A 305 22.27 3.90 1.70
N ILE A 306 22.08 4.17 2.98
CA ILE A 306 20.80 4.64 3.52
C ILE A 306 20.68 6.14 3.19
N LEU A 307 19.87 6.46 2.18
CA LEU A 307 19.61 7.84 1.78
C LEU A 307 18.57 8.49 2.71
N PRO A 308 18.66 9.80 2.99
CA PRO A 308 17.67 10.48 3.80
C PRO A 308 16.34 10.66 3.06
N ALA A 309 15.27 10.83 3.81
CA ALA A 309 13.97 11.23 3.27
C ALA A 309 14.08 12.49 2.39
N LYS A 310 13.33 12.50 1.29
CA LYS A 310 13.17 13.69 0.43
C LYS A 310 12.63 14.86 1.24
N SER A 311 13.37 15.95 1.31
CA SER A 311 13.07 17.09 2.19
C SER A 311 12.10 18.11 1.57
N VAL A 312 11.80 19.16 2.32
CA VAL A 312 10.99 20.29 1.83
C VAL A 312 11.55 20.95 0.56
N LEU A 313 12.86 20.84 0.29
CA LEU A 313 13.47 21.37 -0.94
C LEU A 313 13.03 20.63 -2.20
N CYS A 314 12.69 19.35 -2.06
CA CYS A 314 12.31 18.49 -3.18
C CYS A 314 10.83 18.64 -3.55
N MET A 315 10.01 19.19 -2.64
CA MET A 315 8.56 19.33 -2.77
C MET A 315 8.09 20.03 -4.06
N PRO A 316 8.78 21.06 -4.60
CA PRO A 316 8.41 21.65 -5.89
C PRO A 316 8.51 20.69 -7.09
N CYS A 317 9.22 19.57 -6.94
CA CYS A 317 9.56 18.67 -8.04
C CYS A 317 8.88 17.31 -7.98
N HIS A 318 8.55 16.77 -6.80
CA HIS A 318 7.89 15.47 -6.63
C HIS A 318 7.35 15.30 -5.20
N ALA A 319 6.69 14.17 -4.92
CA ALA A 319 6.30 13.81 -3.55
C ALA A 319 7.53 13.78 -2.63
N ALA A 320 7.46 14.51 -1.53
CA ALA A 320 8.54 14.71 -0.58
C ALA A 320 7.95 15.01 0.80
N THR A 321 8.77 15.19 1.83
CA THR A 321 8.32 15.39 3.22
C THR A 321 8.50 16.84 3.67
N PHE A 322 7.93 17.20 4.83
CA PHE A 322 8.20 18.49 5.50
C PHE A 322 9.52 18.47 6.32
N SER A 323 10.38 17.48 6.12
CA SER A 323 11.61 17.35 6.88
C SER A 323 12.64 18.42 6.51
N VAL A 324 13.45 18.78 7.51
CA VAL A 324 14.64 19.62 7.40
C VAL A 324 15.71 18.93 8.25
N GLY A 325 16.31 17.86 7.71
CA GLY A 325 17.21 16.99 8.47
C GLY A 325 18.58 16.80 7.85
N ASP A 326 18.69 16.84 6.52
CA ASP A 326 19.96 16.67 5.83
C ASP A 326 20.72 17.98 5.65
N THR A 327 22.04 17.86 5.51
CA THR A 327 22.98 18.99 5.41
C THR A 327 22.72 19.86 4.18
N THR A 328 22.36 19.26 3.04
CA THR A 328 22.05 19.97 1.80
C THR A 328 20.82 20.85 2.00
N THR A 329 19.79 20.33 2.65
CA THR A 329 18.56 21.05 2.98
C THR A 329 18.80 22.23 3.89
N VAL A 330 19.48 21.99 5.03
CA VAL A 330 19.76 23.04 6.01
C VAL A 330 20.56 24.17 5.37
N PHE A 331 21.65 23.86 4.67
CA PHE A 331 22.49 24.87 4.06
C PHE A 331 21.75 25.70 3.00
N SER A 332 21.00 25.05 2.11
CA SER A 332 20.27 25.74 1.04
C SER A 332 19.18 26.65 1.60
N LEU A 333 18.46 26.22 2.64
CA LEU A 333 17.45 27.04 3.30
C LEU A 333 18.06 28.25 4.02
N ILE A 334 19.23 28.11 4.66
CA ILE A 334 19.93 29.25 5.28
C ILE A 334 20.28 30.29 4.22
N VAL A 335 20.86 29.88 3.09
CA VAL A 335 21.23 30.78 1.99
C VAL A 335 19.98 31.43 1.38
N PHE A 336 18.93 30.64 1.14
CA PHE A 336 17.65 31.12 0.61
C PHE A 336 17.01 32.19 1.52
N LEU A 337 16.86 31.88 2.81
CA LEU A 337 16.26 32.79 3.79
C LEU A 337 17.09 34.07 3.96
N SER A 338 18.42 33.94 4.01
CA SER A 338 19.33 35.10 4.05
C SER A 338 19.15 35.99 2.82
N GLY A 339 19.02 35.39 1.63
CA GLY A 339 18.75 36.11 0.38
C GLY A 339 17.40 36.84 0.38
N LEU A 340 16.35 36.22 0.94
CA LEU A 340 15.05 36.88 1.10
C LEU A 340 15.13 38.07 2.06
N VAL A 341 15.80 37.92 3.20
CA VAL A 341 15.98 39.02 4.17
C VAL A 341 16.74 40.19 3.56
N LEU A 342 17.84 39.91 2.84
CA LEU A 342 18.62 40.94 2.15
C LEU A 342 17.78 41.67 1.08
N THR A 343 17.03 40.90 0.27
CA THR A 343 16.17 41.48 -0.77
C THR A 343 15.07 42.36 -0.16
N ALA A 344 14.40 41.87 0.89
CA ALA A 344 13.37 42.62 1.60
C ALA A 344 13.93 43.89 2.26
N SER A 345 15.13 43.83 2.85
CA SER A 345 15.79 44.98 3.46
C SER A 345 16.07 46.10 2.45
N ILE A 346 16.57 45.75 1.26
CA ILE A 346 16.82 46.72 0.18
C ILE A 346 15.51 47.37 -0.26
N TRP A 347 14.43 46.59 -0.39
CA TRP A 347 13.14 47.09 -0.85
C TRP A 347 12.49 48.04 0.16
N LEU A 348 12.47 47.66 1.44
CA LEU A 348 11.94 48.49 2.51
C LEU A 348 12.76 49.78 2.68
N SER A 349 14.07 49.73 2.43
CA SER A 349 14.94 50.91 2.47
C SER A 349 14.67 51.90 1.33
N GLY A 350 14.21 51.43 0.17
CA GLY A 350 13.80 52.28 -0.97
C GLY A 350 12.41 52.92 -0.81
N SER A 351 11.59 52.44 0.14
CA SER A 351 10.22 52.86 0.37
C SER A 351 10.09 54.09 1.28
N ARG A 352 11.00 55.08 1.17
CA ARG A 352 11.02 56.28 2.03
C ARG A 352 9.87 57.28 1.80
N ASN A 353 8.95 57.01 0.86
CA ASN A 353 7.76 57.83 0.62
C ASN A 353 6.42 57.11 0.86
N LEU A 354 6.42 55.95 1.52
CA LEU A 354 5.17 55.29 1.94
C LEU A 354 4.81 55.71 3.38
N GLU A 355 4.62 57.02 3.57
CA GLU A 355 4.10 57.54 4.82
C GLU A 355 2.58 57.28 4.88
N LYS A 356 2.15 56.63 5.96
CA LYS A 356 0.75 56.39 6.39
C LYS A 356 -0.06 55.42 5.53
N THR A 357 -0.12 54.14 5.93
CA THR A 357 -1.36 53.34 6.11
C THR A 357 -1.09 51.83 6.21
N VAL A 358 -0.28 51.38 7.18
CA VAL A 358 -0.40 49.97 7.61
C VAL A 358 -0.30 49.88 9.12
N ASN A 359 -1.47 49.83 9.77
CA ASN A 359 -1.58 49.57 11.19
C ASN A 359 -1.50 48.03 11.39
N PRO A 360 -0.60 47.47 12.21
CA PRO A 360 -0.44 46.02 12.38
C PRO A 360 -1.71 45.31 12.87
N PHE A 361 -2.63 46.07 13.49
CA PHE A 361 -3.90 45.60 14.02
C PHE A 361 -5.01 45.39 12.96
N SER A 362 -4.76 45.75 11.69
CA SER A 362 -5.71 45.52 10.59
C SER A 362 -5.78 44.05 10.13
N MET A 363 -4.82 43.21 10.52
CA MET A 363 -4.76 41.80 10.11
C MET A 363 -5.89 40.95 10.72
N VAL A 364 -6.46 41.40 11.86
CA VAL A 364 -7.51 40.67 12.60
C VAL A 364 -8.92 40.92 12.03
N LYS A 365 -9.15 42.02 11.30
CA LYS A 365 -10.43 42.24 10.58
C LYS A 365 -10.57 41.39 9.31
N SER A 366 -9.51 40.69 8.90
CA SER A 366 -9.44 39.91 7.66
C SER A 366 -10.25 38.61 7.67
N VAL A 367 -10.65 38.09 8.84
CA VAL A 367 -11.35 36.78 8.92
C VAL A 367 -12.80 36.84 8.40
N LYS A 368 -13.50 37.98 8.55
CA LYS A 368 -14.85 38.17 7.95
C LYS A 368 -14.81 38.52 6.46
N ALA A 369 -13.66 38.89 5.90
CA ALA A 369 -13.49 39.22 4.49
C ALA A 369 -13.28 37.98 3.59
N ILE A 370 -12.98 36.82 4.18
CA ILE A 370 -12.74 35.54 3.49
C ILE A 370 -14.04 35.00 2.82
N PHE A 371 -15.22 35.48 3.24
CA PHE A 371 -16.53 35.12 2.65
C PHE A 371 -17.16 36.24 1.80
N SER A 372 -16.36 37.17 1.28
CA SER A 372 -16.83 38.23 0.37
C SER A 372 -16.69 37.82 -1.10
N GLN A 373 -17.54 38.36 -2.00
CA GLN A 373 -17.37 38.31 -3.47
C GLN A 373 -15.96 38.70 -3.94
N LYS A 374 -15.20 39.43 -3.10
CA LYS A 374 -13.79 39.78 -3.31
C LYS A 374 -12.87 38.55 -3.43
N VAL A 375 -13.12 37.46 -2.71
CA VAL A 375 -12.29 36.24 -2.78
C VAL A 375 -12.45 35.54 -4.13
N ILE A 376 -13.68 35.47 -4.66
CA ILE A 376 -13.95 34.90 -5.99
C ILE A 376 -13.23 35.69 -7.09
N LEU A 377 -13.19 37.03 -6.97
CA LEU A 377 -12.50 37.89 -7.92
C LEU A 377 -10.98 37.76 -7.84
N ILE A 378 -10.42 37.65 -6.63
CA ILE A 378 -8.98 37.38 -6.42
C ILE A 378 -8.62 36.01 -6.99
N LEU A 379 -9.39 34.97 -6.68
CA LEU A 379 -9.18 33.62 -7.23
C LEU A 379 -9.27 33.63 -8.76
N LYS A 380 -10.19 34.40 -9.35
CA LYS A 380 -10.32 34.57 -10.79
C LYS A 380 -9.07 35.23 -11.39
N SER A 381 -8.57 36.33 -10.80
CA SER A 381 -7.35 36.97 -11.29
C SER A 381 -6.13 36.05 -11.13
N LEU A 382 -5.97 35.38 -10.00
CA LEU A 382 -4.92 34.37 -9.82
C LEU A 382 -5.02 33.25 -10.87
N PHE A 383 -6.21 32.74 -11.16
CA PHE A 383 -6.37 31.70 -12.16
C PHE A 383 -6.00 32.18 -13.58
N TYR A 384 -6.55 33.30 -14.04
CA TYR A 384 -6.31 33.77 -15.41
C TYR A 384 -4.91 34.37 -15.61
N ASP A 385 -4.43 35.15 -14.64
CA ASP A 385 -3.19 35.93 -14.78
C ASP A 385 -1.96 35.18 -14.26
N MET A 386 -2.09 34.35 -13.21
CA MET A 386 -0.99 33.56 -12.66
C MET A 386 -0.92 32.15 -13.27
N PHE A 387 -2.02 31.38 -13.24
CA PHE A 387 -2.02 29.99 -13.71
C PHE A 387 -2.05 29.90 -15.24
N LEU A 388 -3.00 30.58 -15.91
CA LEU A 388 -3.06 30.61 -17.38
C LEU A 388 -2.10 31.60 -18.03
N GLN A 389 -1.45 32.47 -17.24
CA GLN A 389 -0.46 33.44 -17.70
C GLN A 389 -0.98 34.34 -18.83
N ARG A 390 -2.26 34.73 -18.76
CA ARG A 390 -2.96 35.50 -19.82
C ARG A 390 -2.23 36.76 -20.24
N GLY A 391 -1.64 37.48 -19.29
CA GLY A 391 -0.86 38.69 -19.57
C GLY A 391 0.36 38.42 -20.47
N LEU A 392 1.05 37.30 -20.25
CA LEU A 392 2.20 36.90 -21.07
C LEU A 392 1.75 36.46 -22.47
N TYR A 393 0.66 35.71 -22.56
CA TYR A 393 0.09 35.28 -23.85
C TYR A 393 -0.27 36.47 -24.74
N LYS A 394 -0.98 37.47 -24.18
CA LYS A 394 -1.35 38.69 -24.92
C LYS A 394 -0.15 39.47 -25.44
N ARG A 395 0.99 39.45 -24.74
CA ARG A 395 2.21 40.15 -25.15
C ARG A 395 3.01 39.37 -26.20
N SER A 396 3.11 38.05 -26.06
CA SER A 396 3.79 37.20 -27.03
C SER A 396 3.43 35.74 -26.80
N ALA A 397 2.71 35.14 -27.76
CA ALA A 397 2.40 33.72 -27.76
C ALA A 397 3.67 32.86 -27.66
N ARG A 398 4.74 33.21 -28.39
CA ARG A 398 6.03 32.49 -28.33
C ARG A 398 6.64 32.47 -26.93
N ARG A 399 6.66 33.62 -26.22
CA ARG A 399 7.21 33.68 -24.86
C ARG A 399 6.33 32.91 -23.88
N TRP A 400 5.02 32.97 -24.06
CA TRP A 400 4.07 32.18 -23.30
C TRP A 400 4.33 30.69 -23.48
N THR A 401 4.41 30.18 -24.71
CA THR A 401 4.67 28.75 -24.96
C THR A 401 5.96 28.25 -24.30
N ILE A 402 7.07 28.98 -24.45
CA ILE A 402 8.35 28.60 -23.82
C ILE A 402 8.24 28.59 -22.29
N HIS A 403 7.59 29.60 -21.71
CA HIS A 403 7.41 29.68 -20.27
C HIS A 403 6.45 28.60 -19.75
N SER A 404 5.35 28.33 -20.46
CA SER A 404 4.38 27.28 -20.15
C SER A 404 5.03 25.88 -20.15
N LEU A 405 5.97 25.62 -21.06
CA LEU A 405 6.76 24.38 -21.09
C LEU A 405 7.64 24.18 -19.85
N ILE A 406 7.92 25.23 -19.08
CA ILE A 406 8.69 25.13 -17.83
C ILE A 406 7.73 25.18 -16.62
N PHE A 407 6.81 26.14 -16.61
CA PHE A 407 5.93 26.40 -15.47
C PHE A 407 4.92 25.28 -15.20
N PHE A 408 4.17 24.83 -16.21
CA PHE A 408 3.12 23.81 -15.98
C PHE A 408 3.69 22.49 -15.45
N PRO A 409 4.83 21.99 -15.96
CA PRO A 409 5.54 20.87 -15.34
C PRO A 409 5.79 21.02 -13.84
N PHE A 410 6.32 22.17 -13.38
CA PHE A 410 6.50 22.40 -11.95
C PHE A 410 5.17 22.39 -11.19
N VAL A 411 4.12 22.98 -11.74
CA VAL A 411 2.80 23.00 -11.09
C VAL A 411 2.20 21.59 -11.00
N PHE A 412 2.26 20.80 -12.06
CA PHE A 412 1.74 19.43 -12.05
C PHE A 412 2.53 18.52 -11.13
N ARG A 413 3.86 18.62 -11.14
CA ARG A 413 4.75 17.85 -10.26
C ARG A 413 4.55 18.21 -8.79
N LEU A 414 4.51 19.50 -8.46
CA LEU A 414 4.19 19.98 -7.11
C LEU A 414 2.80 19.51 -6.69
N GLY A 415 1.78 19.67 -7.55
CA GLY A 415 0.41 19.27 -7.24
C GLY A 415 0.28 17.78 -6.98
N TRP A 416 0.84 16.95 -7.87
CA TRP A 416 0.87 15.49 -7.70
C TRP A 416 1.58 15.09 -6.40
N GLY A 417 2.79 15.62 -6.19
CA GLY A 417 3.59 15.33 -5.01
C GLY A 417 2.96 15.77 -3.70
N PHE A 418 2.32 16.95 -3.70
CA PHE A 418 1.67 17.50 -2.52
C PHE A 418 0.40 16.72 -2.16
N VAL A 419 -0.41 16.32 -3.14
CA VAL A 419 -1.57 15.44 -2.90
C VAL A 419 -1.11 14.08 -2.38
N ALA A 420 -0.08 13.47 -2.98
CA ALA A 420 0.47 12.20 -2.53
C ALA A 420 0.97 12.28 -1.08
N LEU A 421 1.72 13.32 -0.73
CA LEU A 421 2.19 13.58 0.64
C LEU A 421 1.04 13.77 1.64
N LEU A 422 0.07 14.63 1.33
CA LEU A 422 -1.04 14.88 2.24
C LEU A 422 -1.89 13.63 2.42
N ALA A 423 -2.13 12.88 1.35
CA ALA A 423 -2.86 11.63 1.45
C ALA A 423 -2.12 10.59 2.30
N SER A 424 -0.79 10.45 2.13
CA SER A 424 -0.02 9.49 2.93
C SER A 424 0.01 9.82 4.43
N ILE A 425 -0.07 11.11 4.78
CA ILE A 425 -0.10 11.54 6.20
C ILE A 425 -1.52 11.45 6.78
N TRP A 426 -2.54 11.91 6.04
CA TRP A 426 -3.89 12.12 6.60
C TRP A 426 -4.84 10.97 6.31
N LEU A 427 -4.57 10.16 5.29
CA LEU A 427 -5.41 9.07 4.81
C LEU A 427 -4.57 7.81 4.48
N PRO A 428 -3.69 7.34 5.40
CA PRO A 428 -2.78 6.24 5.10
C PRO A 428 -3.51 4.90 4.86
N ASP A 429 -4.71 4.72 5.40
CA ASP A 429 -5.53 3.51 5.20
C ASP A 429 -6.21 3.45 3.82
N VAL A 430 -6.17 4.55 3.04
CA VAL A 430 -6.85 4.62 1.75
C VAL A 430 -5.89 4.20 0.63
N SER A 431 -6.05 2.96 0.17
CA SER A 431 -5.23 2.34 -0.90
C SER A 431 -5.15 3.16 -2.19
N LEU A 432 -6.16 3.97 -2.51
CA LEU A 432 -6.26 4.77 -3.73
C LEU A 432 -5.08 5.72 -3.97
N PHE A 433 -4.44 6.25 -2.91
CA PHE A 433 -3.42 7.29 -3.04
C PHE A 433 -1.99 6.74 -3.07
N TRP A 434 -1.76 5.53 -2.56
CA TRP A 434 -0.43 4.89 -2.56
C TRP A 434 0.19 4.73 -3.96
N PRO A 435 -0.58 4.43 -5.03
CA PRO A 435 -0.07 4.44 -6.39
C PRO A 435 0.56 5.77 -6.84
N MET A 436 0.21 6.91 -6.20
CA MET A 436 0.82 8.21 -6.52
C MET A 436 2.25 8.35 -5.98
N LEU A 437 2.59 7.60 -4.94
CA LEU A 437 3.94 7.51 -4.36
C LEU A 437 4.78 6.42 -5.05
N ASP A 438 4.14 5.43 -5.65
CA ASP A 438 4.83 4.39 -6.42
C ASP A 438 5.39 4.97 -7.73
N LYS A 439 6.73 4.95 -7.84
CA LYS A 439 7.49 5.41 -9.01
C LYS A 439 7.29 4.51 -10.22
N ASN A 440 6.95 3.25 -10.01
CA ASN A 440 6.70 2.28 -11.08
C ASN A 440 5.26 2.35 -11.60
N HIS A 441 4.34 2.98 -10.86
CA HIS A 441 2.97 3.11 -11.30
C HIS A 441 2.88 3.92 -12.60
N PHE A 442 2.11 3.42 -13.57
CA PHE A 442 2.07 3.95 -14.94
C PHE A 442 1.78 5.47 -14.99
N ALA A 443 0.85 5.95 -14.16
CA ALA A 443 0.46 7.35 -14.14
C ALA A 443 1.58 8.25 -13.59
N THR A 444 2.26 7.79 -12.54
CA THR A 444 3.39 8.51 -11.93
C THR A 444 4.56 8.53 -12.90
N GLY A 445 4.96 7.39 -13.45
CA GLY A 445 6.04 7.29 -14.44
C GLY A 445 5.81 8.20 -15.65
N LEU A 446 4.64 8.11 -16.28
CA LEU A 446 4.31 8.89 -17.47
C LEU A 446 4.25 10.41 -17.19
N LEU A 447 3.59 10.82 -16.11
CA LEU A 447 3.48 12.24 -15.74
C LEU A 447 4.86 12.85 -15.56
N PHE A 448 5.73 12.18 -14.81
CA PHE A 448 7.06 12.69 -14.49
C PHE A 448 7.97 12.72 -15.72
N ASP A 449 7.88 11.71 -16.59
CA ASP A 449 8.67 11.65 -17.81
C ASP A 449 8.26 12.75 -18.81
N VAL A 450 6.95 12.88 -19.09
CA VAL A 450 6.39 13.92 -19.99
C VAL A 450 6.71 15.31 -19.48
N THR A 451 6.49 15.58 -18.19
CA THR A 451 6.80 16.89 -17.59
C THR A 451 8.30 17.18 -17.61
N GLY A 452 9.15 16.16 -17.48
CA GLY A 452 10.60 16.31 -17.62
C GLY A 452 11.01 16.71 -19.04
N ILE A 453 10.45 16.05 -20.06
CA ILE A 453 10.67 16.39 -21.48
C ILE A 453 10.24 17.84 -21.75
N MET A 454 9.08 18.25 -21.24
CA MET A 454 8.57 19.61 -21.39
C MET A 454 9.56 20.63 -20.81
N ILE A 455 10.11 20.40 -19.61
CA ILE A 455 11.09 21.30 -18.99
C ILE A 455 12.35 21.39 -19.84
N VAL A 456 12.91 20.25 -20.27
CA VAL A 456 14.13 20.22 -21.10
C VAL A 456 13.89 20.99 -22.40
N LEU A 457 12.78 20.75 -23.09
CA LEU A 457 12.42 21.46 -24.31
C LEU A 457 12.25 22.97 -24.06
N GLY A 458 11.53 23.34 -22.99
CA GLY A 458 11.34 24.73 -22.59
C GLY A 458 12.67 25.45 -22.31
N VAL A 459 13.59 24.81 -21.60
CA VAL A 459 14.93 25.33 -21.30
C VAL A 459 15.75 25.49 -22.58
N VAL A 460 15.78 24.48 -23.46
CA VAL A 460 16.50 24.55 -24.74
C VAL A 460 15.97 25.69 -25.60
N LEU A 461 14.64 25.80 -25.76
CA LEU A 461 14.03 26.88 -26.54
C LEU A 461 14.27 28.26 -25.91
N ALA A 462 14.29 28.35 -24.57
CA ALA A 462 14.62 29.58 -23.87
C ALA A 462 16.07 30.00 -24.14
N LEU A 463 17.03 29.07 -24.07
CA LEU A 463 18.44 29.32 -24.33
C LEU A 463 18.67 29.74 -25.79
N ILE A 464 18.10 29.01 -26.76
CA ILE A 464 18.18 29.36 -28.20
C ILE A 464 17.63 30.77 -28.44
N ARG A 465 16.44 31.08 -27.90
CA ARG A 465 15.83 32.40 -28.06
C ARG A 465 16.73 33.49 -27.48
N GLY A 466 17.26 33.28 -26.28
CA GLY A 466 18.09 34.29 -25.62
C GLY A 466 19.47 34.45 -26.26
N SER A 467 20.02 33.43 -26.91
CA SER A 467 21.22 33.61 -27.76
C SER A 467 20.92 34.42 -29.03
N SER A 468 19.76 34.21 -29.67
CA SER A 468 19.38 34.97 -30.86
C SER A 468 19.00 36.43 -30.56
N THR A 469 18.52 36.74 -29.36
CA THR A 469 18.24 38.13 -28.94
C THR A 469 19.47 38.81 -28.34
N ALA A 470 20.53 38.07 -27.97
CA ALA A 470 21.78 38.66 -27.46
C ALA A 470 22.54 39.46 -28.52
N THR A 471 22.29 39.20 -29.81
CA THR A 471 22.84 39.98 -30.93
C THR A 471 22.09 41.30 -31.15
N GLU A 472 20.84 41.39 -30.68
CA GLU A 472 20.03 42.61 -30.64
C GLU A 472 20.22 43.27 -29.27
N ASN A 473 21.34 43.97 -29.05
CA ASN A 473 21.59 44.71 -27.81
C ASN A 473 20.56 45.84 -27.63
N ILE A 474 19.38 45.51 -27.08
CA ILE A 474 18.38 46.49 -26.68
C ILE A 474 18.81 47.04 -25.31
N HIS A 475 19.33 48.26 -25.30
CA HIS A 475 19.76 48.95 -24.08
C HIS A 475 18.62 49.03 -23.05
N GLY A 476 18.90 48.63 -21.80
CA GLY A 476 17.98 48.76 -20.66
C GLY A 476 17.21 47.50 -20.25
N LEU A 477 17.28 46.39 -20.99
CA LEU A 477 16.72 45.10 -20.54
C LEU A 477 17.74 44.25 -19.79
N PRO A 478 17.38 43.63 -18.64
CA PRO A 478 18.22 42.67 -17.95
C PRO A 478 18.60 41.50 -18.87
N ARG A 479 19.87 41.09 -18.83
CA ARG A 479 20.36 39.92 -19.59
C ARG A 479 19.62 38.64 -19.19
N GLN A 480 19.55 37.67 -20.10
CA GLN A 480 18.98 36.37 -19.76
C GLN A 480 19.79 35.69 -18.65
N ASP A 481 19.10 35.18 -17.64
CA ASP A 481 19.70 34.41 -16.56
C ASP A 481 19.96 32.97 -17.01
N ARG A 482 21.11 32.75 -17.65
CA ARG A 482 21.50 31.44 -18.18
C ARG A 482 21.81 30.44 -17.07
N LEU A 483 22.35 30.90 -15.93
CA LEU A 483 22.68 30.03 -14.81
C LEU A 483 21.42 29.38 -14.23
N ALA A 484 20.34 30.16 -14.04
CA ALA A 484 19.04 29.63 -13.62
C ALA A 484 18.52 28.54 -14.58
N LEU A 485 18.61 28.78 -15.90
CA LEU A 485 18.16 27.81 -16.90
C LEU A 485 19.01 26.54 -16.93
N ILE A 486 20.33 26.66 -16.78
CA ILE A 486 21.25 25.52 -16.70
C ILE A 486 20.99 24.71 -15.43
N LEU A 487 20.74 25.36 -14.28
CA LEU A 487 20.37 24.67 -13.04
C LEU A 487 19.07 23.88 -13.20
N ILE A 488 18.01 24.50 -13.73
CA ILE A 488 16.72 23.82 -13.99
C ILE A 488 16.92 22.63 -14.93
N GLY A 489 17.61 22.84 -16.05
CA GLY A 489 17.89 21.76 -17.01
C GLY A 489 18.74 20.65 -16.41
N GLY A 490 19.77 20.99 -15.66
CA GLY A 490 20.67 20.05 -14.99
C GLY A 490 19.96 19.17 -13.97
N ILE A 491 19.08 19.73 -13.15
CA ILE A 491 18.26 18.97 -12.19
C ILE A 491 17.45 17.90 -12.93
N VAL A 492 16.75 18.28 -14.01
CA VAL A 492 15.90 17.34 -14.76
C VAL A 492 16.72 16.28 -15.49
N LEU A 493 17.84 16.66 -16.11
CA LEU A 493 18.72 15.71 -16.81
C LEU A 493 19.33 14.69 -15.84
N VAL A 494 19.84 15.13 -14.69
CA VAL A 494 20.34 14.20 -13.66
C VAL A 494 19.18 13.35 -13.12
N GLY A 495 17.98 13.91 -12.97
CA GLY A 495 16.79 13.14 -12.57
C GLY A 495 16.43 12.01 -13.53
N PHE A 496 16.54 12.23 -14.85
CA PHE A 496 16.35 11.16 -15.84
C PHE A 496 17.42 10.07 -15.77
N VAL A 497 18.68 10.45 -15.54
CA VAL A 497 19.77 9.48 -15.33
C VAL A 497 19.51 8.66 -14.07
N LEU A 498 19.11 9.31 -12.98
CA LEU A 498 18.78 8.70 -11.71
C LEU A 498 17.64 7.67 -11.86
N GLU A 499 16.58 8.03 -12.57
CA GLU A 499 15.47 7.13 -12.88
C GLU A 499 15.89 5.95 -13.76
N GLY A 500 16.74 6.18 -14.76
CA GLY A 500 17.28 5.09 -15.59
C GLY A 500 18.14 4.10 -14.79
N ILE A 501 19.01 4.60 -13.90
CA ILE A 501 19.78 3.73 -12.99
C ILE A 501 18.81 2.96 -12.07
N ARG A 502 17.78 3.62 -11.51
CA ARG A 502 16.75 2.99 -10.66
C ARG A 502 16.09 1.81 -11.36
N ILE A 503 15.63 2.01 -12.59
CA ILE A 503 14.94 0.98 -13.38
C ILE A 503 15.89 -0.19 -13.67
N ALA A 504 17.14 0.10 -14.05
CA ALA A 504 18.14 -0.93 -14.34
C ALA A 504 18.50 -1.75 -13.08
N MET A 505 18.78 -1.09 -11.95
CA MET A 505 19.19 -1.76 -10.71
C MET A 505 18.04 -2.53 -10.05
N THR A 506 16.79 -2.12 -10.25
CA THR A 506 15.61 -2.85 -9.74
C THR A 506 15.12 -3.94 -10.70
N GLY A 507 15.78 -4.13 -11.85
CA GLY A 507 15.51 -5.23 -12.77
C GLY A 507 14.30 -5.03 -13.67
N TYR A 508 14.00 -3.79 -14.07
CA TYR A 508 12.87 -3.42 -14.93
C TYR A 508 11.51 -3.88 -14.38
N PRO A 509 11.06 -3.32 -13.25
CA PRO A 509 9.77 -3.66 -12.64
C PRO A 509 8.60 -3.40 -13.59
N GLU A 510 7.46 -4.05 -13.30
CA GLU A 510 6.23 -3.88 -14.06
C GLU A 510 5.88 -2.38 -14.18
N ASN A 511 5.35 -1.96 -15.34
CA ASN A 511 5.00 -0.57 -15.64
C ASN A 511 6.16 0.45 -15.70
N SER A 512 7.42 0.07 -15.42
CA SER A 512 8.57 0.96 -15.60
C SER A 512 8.71 1.53 -17.02
N GLY A 513 8.15 0.84 -18.04
CA GLY A 513 8.13 1.30 -19.42
C GLY A 513 7.35 2.61 -19.68
N TYR A 514 6.46 3.02 -18.76
CA TYR A 514 5.74 4.29 -18.88
C TYR A 514 6.64 5.51 -18.59
N ALA A 515 7.73 5.32 -17.84
CA ALA A 515 8.81 6.31 -17.74
C ALA A 515 9.70 6.20 -18.98
N VAL A 516 9.20 6.60 -20.16
CA VAL A 516 9.81 6.29 -21.47
C VAL A 516 11.29 6.68 -21.57
N VAL A 517 11.66 7.90 -21.18
CA VAL A 517 13.05 8.38 -21.21
C VAL A 517 13.86 7.68 -20.14
N GLY A 518 13.35 7.56 -18.91
CA GLY A 518 14.00 6.81 -17.83
C GLY A 518 14.31 5.36 -18.24
N TYR A 519 13.32 4.65 -18.77
CA TYR A 519 13.44 3.28 -19.25
C TYR A 519 14.44 3.17 -20.41
N GLY A 520 14.41 4.11 -21.35
CA GLY A 520 15.38 4.20 -22.44
C GLY A 520 16.82 4.37 -21.94
N ILE A 521 17.04 5.26 -20.98
CA ILE A 521 18.33 5.43 -20.31
C ILE A 521 18.71 4.17 -19.53
N GLY A 522 17.75 3.53 -18.85
CA GLY A 522 17.97 2.29 -18.12
C GLY A 522 18.52 1.18 -18.99
N LYS A 523 18.17 1.11 -20.28
CA LYS A 523 18.78 0.16 -21.23
C LYS A 523 20.28 0.37 -21.43
N LEU A 524 20.78 1.60 -21.29
CA LEU A 524 22.21 1.90 -21.38
C LEU A 524 22.99 1.34 -20.18
N PHE A 525 22.32 1.14 -19.05
CA PHE A 525 22.89 0.57 -17.82
C PHE A 525 22.61 -0.94 -17.68
N SER A 526 21.94 -1.56 -18.64
CA SER A 526 21.57 -2.98 -18.58
C SER A 526 22.81 -3.87 -18.48
N GLY A 527 22.83 -4.77 -17.50
CA GLY A 527 23.96 -5.69 -17.27
C GLY A 527 25.20 -5.06 -16.61
N MET A 528 25.17 -3.76 -16.28
CA MET A 528 26.27 -3.14 -15.52
C MET A 528 26.21 -3.56 -14.04
N THR A 529 27.38 -3.85 -13.47
CA THR A 529 27.56 -4.07 -12.04
C THR A 529 27.86 -2.77 -11.31
N GLY A 530 27.58 -2.70 -10.01
CA GLY A 530 27.91 -1.53 -9.18
C GLY A 530 26.88 -0.39 -9.22
N LEU A 531 25.72 -0.61 -9.84
CA LEU A 531 24.67 0.41 -9.96
C LEU A 531 24.09 0.80 -8.60
N THR A 532 23.98 -0.16 -7.66
CA THR A 532 23.46 0.05 -6.30
C THR A 532 24.38 0.97 -5.48
N GLU A 533 25.68 1.00 -5.76
CA GLU A 533 26.65 1.93 -5.18
C GLU A 533 26.59 3.30 -5.85
N VAL A 534 26.64 3.34 -7.19
CA VAL A 534 26.68 4.59 -7.96
C VAL A 534 25.40 5.42 -7.79
N PHE A 535 24.24 4.75 -7.66
CA PHE A 535 22.94 5.41 -7.52
C PHE A 535 22.93 6.48 -6.43
N GLY A 536 23.50 6.18 -5.25
CA GLY A 536 23.47 7.10 -4.13
C GLY A 536 24.26 8.40 -4.39
N TYR A 537 25.37 8.33 -5.12
CA TYR A 537 26.13 9.53 -5.52
C TYR A 537 25.37 10.37 -6.55
N VAL A 538 24.71 9.73 -7.52
CA VAL A 538 23.86 10.42 -8.50
C VAL A 538 22.66 11.06 -7.81
N TRP A 539 22.11 10.41 -6.79
CA TRP A 539 21.06 10.96 -5.94
C TRP A 539 21.51 12.22 -5.21
N TYR A 540 22.69 12.21 -4.57
CA TYR A 540 23.22 13.42 -3.92
C TYR A 540 23.53 14.52 -4.92
N ALA A 541 24.03 14.20 -6.12
CA ALA A 541 24.22 15.19 -7.18
C ALA A 541 22.90 15.89 -7.55
N HIS A 542 21.81 15.12 -7.68
CA HIS A 542 20.48 15.66 -7.93
C HIS A 542 19.96 16.53 -6.78
N ALA A 543 20.11 16.07 -5.54
CA ALA A 543 19.70 16.80 -4.35
C ALA A 543 20.47 18.13 -4.18
N VAL A 544 21.78 18.11 -4.38
CA VAL A 544 22.64 19.31 -4.30
C VAL A 544 22.31 20.31 -5.40
N LEU A 545 22.06 19.86 -6.64
CA LEU A 545 21.61 20.73 -7.71
C LEU A 545 20.27 21.41 -7.37
N SER A 546 19.34 20.65 -6.78
CA SER A 546 18.04 21.17 -6.32
C SER A 546 18.21 22.20 -5.20
N GLY A 547 19.07 21.92 -4.23
CA GLY A 547 19.44 22.87 -3.17
C GLY A 547 20.07 24.14 -3.70
N ALA A 548 21.01 24.03 -4.64
CA ALA A 548 21.64 25.17 -5.30
C ALA A 548 20.63 26.04 -6.06
N PHE A 549 19.65 25.42 -6.73
CA PHE A 549 18.57 26.14 -7.41
C PHE A 549 17.72 26.97 -6.41
N ILE A 550 17.30 26.35 -5.30
CA ILE A 550 16.52 27.07 -4.27
C ILE A 550 17.35 28.19 -3.64
N ALA A 551 18.60 27.91 -3.25
CA ALA A 551 19.51 28.90 -2.69
C ALA A 551 19.76 30.10 -3.63
N TYR A 552 19.81 29.86 -4.95
CA TYR A 552 20.04 30.89 -5.96
C TYR A 552 18.79 31.73 -6.26
N LEU A 553 17.58 31.22 -5.98
CA LEU A 553 16.30 31.85 -6.30
C LEU A 553 16.22 33.35 -5.92
N PRO A 554 16.46 33.79 -4.66
CA PRO A 554 16.29 35.19 -4.27
C PRO A 554 17.27 36.15 -4.96
N PHE A 555 18.43 35.65 -5.40
CA PHE A 555 19.48 36.44 -6.04
C PHE A 555 19.36 36.50 -7.57
N SER A 556 18.45 35.71 -8.14
CA SER A 556 18.34 35.48 -9.58
C SER A 556 17.15 36.21 -10.21
N HIS A 557 16.98 36.06 -11.52
CA HIS A 557 15.76 36.52 -12.20
C HIS A 557 14.53 35.67 -11.83
N LEU A 558 14.69 34.54 -11.13
CA LEU A 558 13.61 33.66 -10.67
C LEU A 558 12.84 34.21 -9.47
N LYS A 559 13.31 35.28 -8.82
CA LYS A 559 12.57 35.95 -7.72
C LYS A 559 11.14 36.36 -8.09
N HIS A 560 10.84 36.48 -9.39
CA HIS A 560 9.47 36.69 -9.87
C HIS A 560 8.49 35.57 -9.45
N ILE A 561 8.97 34.35 -9.20
CA ILE A 561 8.16 33.23 -8.67
C ILE A 561 7.53 33.62 -7.32
N ILE A 562 8.27 34.34 -6.48
CA ILE A 562 7.81 34.80 -5.16
C ILE A 562 7.07 36.13 -5.30
N MET A 563 7.63 37.05 -6.09
CA MET A 563 7.15 38.43 -6.09
C MET A 563 5.91 38.66 -6.94
N ALA A 564 5.72 37.95 -8.05
CA ALA A 564 4.58 38.15 -8.93
C ALA A 564 3.23 37.84 -8.22
N PRO A 565 3.09 36.74 -7.45
CA PRO A 565 1.88 36.49 -6.67
C PRO A 565 1.61 37.60 -5.64
N VAL A 566 2.63 38.04 -4.91
CA VAL A 566 2.51 39.08 -3.87
C VAL A 566 2.02 40.40 -4.50
N ILE A 567 2.66 40.84 -5.58
CA ILE A 567 2.30 42.09 -6.27
C ILE A 567 0.89 42.00 -6.87
N MET A 568 0.51 40.86 -7.46
CA MET A 568 -0.85 40.67 -7.99
C MET A 568 -1.92 40.71 -6.90
N VAL A 569 -1.68 40.07 -5.75
CA VAL A 569 -2.61 40.14 -4.61
C VAL A 569 -2.70 41.57 -4.08
N MET A 570 -1.57 42.28 -3.99
CA MET A 570 -1.56 43.69 -3.57
C MET A 570 -2.31 44.59 -4.54
N HIS A 571 -2.11 44.45 -5.86
CA HIS A 571 -2.86 45.21 -6.87
C HIS A 571 -4.34 44.86 -6.86
N ALA A 572 -4.71 43.57 -6.78
CA ALA A 572 -6.11 43.17 -6.68
C ALA A 572 -6.79 43.71 -5.41
N ALA A 573 -6.03 43.90 -4.33
CA ALA A 573 -6.50 44.52 -3.10
C ALA A 573 -6.53 46.06 -3.15
N ALA A 574 -5.59 46.70 -3.87
CA ALA A 574 -5.41 48.15 -3.92
C ALA A 574 -6.21 48.84 -5.04
N ASP A 575 -6.39 48.18 -6.19
CA ASP A 575 -7.03 48.78 -7.38
C ASP A 575 -8.48 49.24 -7.13
N ARG A 576 -9.13 48.84 -6.02
CA ARG A 576 -10.48 49.28 -5.68
C ARG A 576 -10.75 49.43 -4.17
N ASN A 577 -10.00 50.34 -3.55
CA ASN A 577 -10.48 51.15 -2.43
C ASN A 577 -11.10 52.45 -2.94
#